data_AF-A0A2D5RWY7-F1
#
_entry.id   AF-A0A2D5RWY7-F1
#
_cell.length_a   1.000
_cell.length_b   1.000
_cell.length_c   1.000
_cell.angle_alpha   90.00
_cell.angle_beta   90.00
_cell.angle_gamma   90.00
#
_symmetry.space_group_name_H-M   'P 1'
#
loop_
_entity.id
_entity.type
_entity.pdbx_description
1 polymer ?
#
loop_
_entity_poly.entity_id
_entity_poly.type
_entity_poly.pdbx_seq_one_letter_code
_entity_poly.pdbx_strand_id
1 'polypeptide(L)' 'MSDSYEEEFQGYTIYVEISADRYNPAYSWSICKDDVEYDTGLSFSKDDAVADAEAAVTELIKK' A
#
# COMPACT_ATOMS: atom_id res chain seq x y z
N MET A 1 -4.53 14.66 11.79
CA MET A 1 -3.84 13.39 11.99
C MET A 1 -3.61 12.87 10.59
N SER A 2 -2.36 12.68 10.19
CA SER A 2 -2.03 12.02 8.92
C SER A 2 -2.29 10.53 9.13
N ASP A 3 -3.39 10.02 8.57
CA ASP A 3 -3.72 8.58 8.53
C ASP A 3 -2.86 7.89 7.47
N SER A 4 -1.55 7.98 7.65
CA SER A 4 -0.52 7.33 6.85
C SER A 4 0.07 6.17 7.65
N TYR A 5 0.32 5.05 6.98
CA TYR A 5 0.94 3.85 7.49
C TYR A 5 2.09 3.45 6.58
N GLU A 6 3.19 3.04 7.19
CA GLU A 6 4.40 2.61 6.50
C GLU A 6 4.89 1.36 7.22
N GLU A 7 5.22 0.31 6.44
CA GLU A 7 5.78 -0.93 6.96
C GLU A 7 6.78 -1.51 5.96
N GLU A 8 7.82 -2.17 6.47
CA GLU A 8 8.74 -2.96 5.65
C GLU A 8 8.28 -4.43 5.65
N PHE A 9 7.97 -4.96 4.47
CA PHE A 9 7.53 -6.34 4.27
C PHE A 9 8.37 -7.02 3.19
N GLN A 10 9.07 -8.10 3.56
CA GLN A 10 9.90 -8.91 2.66
C GLN A 10 10.93 -8.11 1.83
N GLY A 11 11.46 -7.02 2.40
CA GLY A 11 12.43 -6.14 1.74
C GLY A 11 11.81 -5.15 0.74
N TYR A 12 10.49 -4.97 0.79
CA TYR A 12 9.76 -3.89 0.14
C TYR A 12 9.14 -2.98 1.21
N THR A 13 9.03 -1.70 0.91
CA THR A 13 8.33 -0.71 1.74
C THR A 13 6.90 -0.57 1.24
N ILE A 14 5.95 -0.86 2.10
CA ILE A 14 4.52 -0.65 1.88
C ILE A 14 4.14 0.69 2.48
N TYR A 15 3.54 1.55 1.65
CA TYR A 15 2.94 2.80 2.07
C TYR A 15 1.42 2.69 1.93
N VAL A 16 0.69 3.14 2.93
CA VAL A 16 -0.77 3.26 2.88
C VAL A 16 -1.17 4.63 3.38
N GLU A 17 -1.95 5.38 2.62
CA GLU A 17 -2.45 6.69 2.99
C GLU A 17 -3.95 6.80 2.72
N ILE A 18 -4.67 7.52 3.58
CA ILE A 18 -6.06 7.86 3.28
C ILE A 18 -6.09 8.84 2.10
N SER A 19 -6.85 8.50 1.08
CA SER A 19 -7.11 9.43 -0.03
C SER A 19 -7.83 10.67 0.52
N ALA A 20 -7.38 11.85 0.10
CA ALA A 20 -7.97 13.12 0.52
C ALA A 20 -9.38 13.36 -0.05
N ASP A 21 -10.00 12.37 -0.69
CA ASP A 21 -11.30 12.49 -1.31
C ASP A 21 -12.42 12.42 -0.27
N ARG A 22 -13.09 13.55 -0.08
CA ARG A 22 -14.20 13.71 0.87
C ARG A 22 -15.41 12.82 0.56
N TYR A 23 -15.57 12.39 -0.69
CA TYR A 23 -16.74 11.65 -1.16
C TYR A 23 -16.51 10.15 -1.20
N ASN A 24 -15.25 9.73 -1.33
CA ASN A 24 -14.84 8.34 -1.33
C ASN A 24 -13.58 8.16 -0.47
N PRO A 25 -13.71 8.02 0.87
CA PRO A 25 -12.58 7.76 1.73
C PRO A 25 -12.05 6.35 1.46
N ALA A 26 -11.18 6.23 0.46
CA ALA A 26 -10.41 5.03 0.17
C ALA A 26 -8.99 5.19 0.75
N TYR A 27 -8.29 4.09 0.92
CA TYR A 27 -6.88 4.04 1.28
C TYR A 27 -6.08 3.68 0.04
N SER A 28 -5.20 4.56 -0.40
CA SER A 28 -4.22 4.23 -1.43
C SER A 28 -3.05 3.51 -0.80
N TRP A 29 -2.60 2.44 -1.46
CA TRP A 29 -1.39 1.73 -1.10
C TRP A 29 -0.38 1.76 -2.24
N SER A 30 0.90 1.76 -1.90
CA SER A 30 2.00 1.64 -2.86
C SER A 30 3.13 0.78 -2.28
N ILE A 31 3.80 0.05 -3.18
CA ILE A 31 4.92 -0.82 -2.86
C ILE A 31 6.16 -0.23 -3.51
N CYS A 32 7.13 0.13 -2.68
CA CYS A 32 8.40 0.69 -3.10
C CYS A 32 9.55 -0.20 -2.69
N LYS A 33 10.60 -0.27 -3.50
CA LYS A 33 11.87 -0.89 -3.09
C LYS A 33 13.02 -0.20 -3.82
N ASP A 34 14.07 0.15 -3.08
CA ASP A 34 15.24 0.85 -3.61
C ASP A 34 14.86 2.13 -4.40
N ASP A 35 13.92 2.93 -3.88
CA ASP A 35 13.38 4.15 -4.51
C ASP A 35 12.54 3.92 -5.79
N VAL A 36 12.24 2.66 -6.12
CA VAL A 36 11.40 2.28 -7.27
C VAL A 36 10.03 1.86 -6.79
N GLU A 37 8.97 2.48 -7.33
CA GLU A 37 7.59 2.03 -7.15
C GLU A 37 7.31 0.83 -8.06
N TYR A 38 6.85 -0.27 -7.47
CA TYR A 38 6.56 -1.52 -8.17
C TYR A 38 5.09 -1.68 -8.48
N ASP A 39 4.21 -1.33 -7.54
CA ASP A 39 2.77 -1.46 -7.70
C ASP A 39 2.02 -0.50 -6.77
N THR A 40 0.80 -0.15 -7.17
CA THR A 40 -0.09 0.74 -6.41
C THR A 40 -1.54 0.34 -6.55
N GLY A 41 -2.36 0.68 -5.56
CA GLY A 41 -3.79 0.40 -5.59
C GLY A 41 -4.60 1.25 -4.61
N LEU A 42 -5.91 0.99 -4.60
CA LEU A 42 -6.89 1.65 -3.75
C LEU A 42 -7.79 0.59 -3.12
N SER A 43 -7.96 0.67 -1.80
CA SER A 43 -8.82 -0.24 -1.04
C SER A 43 -9.76 0.55 -0.12
N PHE A 44 -10.87 -0.06 0.28
CA PHE A 44 -11.92 0.63 1.05
C PHE A 44 -11.55 0.84 2.53
N SER A 45 -10.61 0.06 3.05
CA SER A 45 -10.12 0.17 4.42
C SER A 45 -8.60 0.08 4.47
N LYS A 46 -8.02 0.53 5.59
CA LYS A 46 -6.59 0.43 5.84
C LYS A 46 -6.13 -1.02 5.88
N ASP A 47 -6.87 -1.88 6.57
CA ASP A 47 -6.56 -3.31 6.69
C ASP A 47 -6.61 -4.01 5.32
N ASP A 48 -7.59 -3.69 4.48
CA ASP A 48 -7.65 -4.20 3.10
C ASP A 48 -6.46 -3.70 2.27
N ALA A 49 -6.10 -2.42 2.41
CA ALA A 49 -4.97 -1.84 1.68
C ALA A 49 -3.62 -2.49 2.05
N VAL A 50 -3.42 -2.79 3.34
CA VAL A 50 -2.22 -3.52 3.80
C VAL A 50 -2.24 -4.96 3.26
N ALA A 51 -3.36 -5.66 3.35
CA ALA A 51 -3.48 -7.04 2.86
C ALA A 51 -3.26 -7.14 1.34
N ASP A 52 -3.82 -6.20 0.57
CA ASP A 52 -3.63 -6.13 -0.89
C ASP A 52 -2.16 -5.85 -1.24
N ALA A 53 -1.50 -4.94 -0.53
CA ALA A 53 -0.09 -4.64 -0.73
C ALA A 53 0.80 -5.84 -0.39
N GLU A 54 0.58 -6.52 0.74
CA GLU A 54 1.33 -7.74 1.10
C GLU A 54 1.14 -8.86 0.08
N ALA A 55 -0.09 -9.02 -0.44
CA ALA A 55 -0.38 -9.98 -1.49
C ALA A 55 0.35 -9.64 -2.79
N ALA A 56 0.38 -8.38 -3.19
CA ALA A 56 1.13 -7.91 -4.36
C ALA A 56 2.64 -8.10 -4.19
N VAL A 57 3.22 -7.81 -3.01
CA VAL A 57 4.63 -8.14 -2.69
C VAL A 57 4.89 -9.64 -2.84
N THR A 58 4.00 -10.47 -2.30
CA THR A 58 4.13 -11.94 -2.40
C THR A 58 4.13 -12.41 -3.85
N GLU A 59 3.29 -11.82 -4.71
CA GLU A 59 3.26 -12.13 -6.14
C GLU A 59 4.49 -11.60 -6.89
N LEU A 60 5.05 -10.46 -6.49
CA LEU A 60 6.31 -9.93 -7.04
C LEU A 60 7.49 -10.86 -6.75
N ILE A 61 7.55 -11.47 -5.57
CA ILE A 61 8.65 -12.36 -5.16
C ILE A 61 8.57 -13.74 -5.82
N LYS A 62 7.36 -14.18 -6.21
CA LYS A 62 7.17 -15.43 -6.95
C LYS A 62 7.62 -15.34 -8.41
N LYS A 63 7.77 -14.14 -8.97
CA LYS A 63 8.22 -13.91 -10.35
C LYS A 63 9.74 -13.91 -10.45
#